data_AF-A0A953XN98-F1
#
_entry.id   AF-A0A953XN98-F1
#
_cell.length_a   1.000
_cell.length_b   1.000
_cell.length_c   1.000
_cell.angle_alpha   90.00
_cell.angle_beta   90.00
_cell.angle_gamma   90.00
#
_symmetry.space_group_name_H-M   'P 1'
#
loop_
_entity.id
_entity.type
_entity.pdbx_description
1 polymer ?
#
loop_
_entity_poly.entity_id
_entity_poly.type
_entity_poly.pdbx_seq_one_letter_code
_entity_poly.pdbx_strand_id
1 'polypeptide(L)'
;NSGYYIVRRLTDEEIKKDNPANFPAANEQVQAMRDDAKALMERPEHHASRVKVQHILIARYMSDANGKMKMLQPAEAEELAAKVYELAKQADGKEAFDDLVRKYTYDDSKGDTPGEYLIVADEEDALPPQRARKGFVRSFGDVAWRLKVGEVGIAMYDSAKSNYGYHIIKRIE
;
A
#
# COMPACT_ATOMS: atom_id res chain seq x y z
N ASN A 1 -4.36 8.86 17.96
CA ASN A 1 -3.21 7.95 18.18
C ASN A 1 -2.08 8.45 17.30
N SER A 2 -1.25 9.35 17.84
CA SER A 2 -0.28 10.18 17.10
C SER A 2 1.15 9.61 17.08
N GLY A 3 1.31 8.32 17.38
CA GLY A 3 2.62 7.66 17.35
C GLY A 3 3.02 7.33 15.92
N TYR A 4 4.19 7.81 15.50
CA TYR A 4 4.89 7.33 14.33
C TYR A 4 5.23 5.84 14.52
N TYR A 5 4.99 5.05 13.48
CA TYR A 5 5.29 3.62 13.48
C TYR A 5 6.52 3.37 12.62
N ILE A 6 7.50 2.65 13.17
CA ILE A 6 8.63 2.14 12.38
C ILE A 6 8.16 0.82 11.77
N VAL A 7 7.96 0.79 10.46
CA VAL A 7 7.60 -0.43 9.74
C VAL A 7 8.87 -1.19 9.39
N ARG A 8 8.92 -2.48 9.75
CA ARG A 8 10.01 -3.37 9.34
C ARG A 8 9.52 -4.46 8.40
N ARG A 9 10.42 -4.90 7.53
CA ARG A 9 10.23 -6.14 6.77
C ARG A 9 10.20 -7.34 7.75
N LEU A 10 9.36 -8.32 7.42
CA LEU A 10 9.34 -9.62 8.08
C LEU A 10 10.57 -10.48 7.78
N THR A 11 10.99 -11.28 8.76
CA THR A 11 11.96 -12.35 8.49
C THR A 11 11.28 -13.49 7.71
N ASP A 12 12.07 -14.30 7.00
CA ASP A 12 11.55 -15.43 6.22
C ASP A 12 10.84 -16.48 7.10
N GLU A 13 11.21 -16.58 8.39
CA GLU A 13 10.56 -17.46 9.35
C GLU A 13 9.20 -16.92 9.82
N GLU A 14 9.10 -15.61 10.04
CA GLU A 14 7.84 -14.94 10.35
C GLU A 14 6.87 -15.05 9.17
N ILE A 15 7.38 -14.86 7.95
CA ILE A 15 6.64 -15.05 6.69
C ILE A 15 6.04 -16.46 6.58
N LYS A 16 6.81 -17.51 6.88
CA LYS A 16 6.35 -18.90 6.77
C LYS A 16 5.20 -19.22 7.73
N LYS A 17 5.18 -18.58 8.89
CA LYS A 17 4.09 -18.72 9.88
C LYS A 17 2.82 -17.96 9.46
N ASP A 18 2.96 -16.98 8.57
CA ASP A 18 1.90 -16.09 8.09
C ASP A 18 1.28 -16.57 6.76
N ASN A 19 1.02 -17.88 6.64
CA ASN A 19 0.47 -18.47 5.42
C ASN A 19 -0.98 -17.99 5.17
N PRO A 20 -1.27 -17.33 4.02
CA PRO A 20 -2.61 -16.88 3.66
C PRO A 20 -3.69 -17.97 3.61
N ALA A 21 -3.29 -19.23 3.41
CA ALA A 21 -4.20 -20.37 3.44
C ALA A 21 -4.83 -20.62 4.83
N ASN A 22 -4.29 -20.01 5.89
CA ASN A 22 -4.78 -20.13 7.26
C ASN A 22 -5.72 -18.98 7.67
N PHE A 23 -6.03 -18.05 6.77
CA PHE A 23 -6.87 -16.91 7.09
C PHE A 23 -8.35 -17.34 7.10
N PRO A 24 -9.19 -16.77 7.97
CA PRO A 24 -10.62 -17.04 7.95
C PRO A 24 -11.22 -16.70 6.59
N ALA A 25 -12.38 -17.30 6.29
CA ALA A 25 -13.10 -17.02 5.05
C ALA A 25 -13.32 -15.51 4.89
N ALA A 26 -12.99 -14.99 3.71
CA ALA A 26 -13.14 -13.58 3.40
C ALA A 26 -14.61 -13.17 3.53
N ASN A 27 -14.86 -12.04 4.18
CA ASN A 27 -16.14 -11.36 4.04
C ASN A 27 -16.26 -10.74 2.63
N GLU A 28 -17.45 -10.24 2.29
CA GLU A 28 -17.72 -9.68 0.96
C GLU A 28 -16.78 -8.52 0.59
N GLN A 29 -16.41 -7.65 1.54
CA GLN A 29 -15.50 -6.54 1.26
C GLN A 29 -14.08 -7.03 0.96
N VAL A 30 -13.59 -8.01 1.72
CA VAL A 30 -12.27 -8.63 1.48
C VAL A 30 -12.26 -9.34 0.14
N GLN A 31 -13.34 -10.05 -0.21
CA GLN A 31 -13.43 -10.74 -1.49
C GLN A 31 -13.46 -9.75 -2.67
N ALA A 32 -14.27 -8.68 -2.58
CA ALA A 32 -14.31 -7.64 -3.60
C ALA A 32 -12.93 -6.96 -3.79
N MET A 33 -12.24 -6.63 -2.69
CA MET A 33 -10.88 -6.07 -2.74
C MET A 33 -9.90 -7.03 -3.45
N ARG A 34 -9.96 -8.34 -3.15
CA ARG A 34 -9.10 -9.36 -3.79
C ARG A 34 -9.38 -9.48 -5.28
N ASP A 35 -10.66 -9.46 -5.67
CA ASP A 35 -11.07 -9.56 -7.07
C ASP A 35 -10.65 -8.31 -7.86
N ASP A 36 -10.82 -7.13 -7.28
CA ASP A 36 -10.35 -5.85 -7.86
C ASP A 36 -8.81 -5.86 -8.02
N ALA A 37 -8.07 -6.33 -7.01
CA ALA A 37 -6.62 -6.44 -7.08
C ALA A 37 -6.16 -7.41 -8.18
N LYS A 38 -6.81 -8.57 -8.27
CA LYS A 38 -6.53 -9.56 -9.31
C LYS A 38 -6.81 -8.98 -10.71
N ALA A 39 -7.99 -8.40 -10.89
CA ALA A 39 -8.38 -7.79 -12.16
C ALA A 39 -7.46 -6.63 -12.55
N LEU A 40 -6.96 -5.85 -11.58
CA LEU A 40 -5.97 -4.81 -11.82
C LEU A 40 -4.66 -5.41 -12.33
N MET A 41 -4.13 -6.46 -11.69
CA MET A 41 -2.86 -7.08 -12.07
C MET A 41 -2.88 -7.75 -13.45
N GLU A 42 -4.05 -8.15 -13.94
CA GLU A 42 -4.25 -8.68 -15.30
C GLU A 42 -4.18 -7.60 -16.39
N ARG A 43 -4.27 -6.31 -16.02
CA ARG A 43 -4.17 -5.21 -16.99
C ARG A 43 -2.73 -5.03 -17.48
N PRO A 44 -2.55 -4.61 -18.75
CA PRO A 44 -1.24 -4.18 -19.21
C PRO A 44 -0.81 -2.92 -18.46
N GLU A 45 0.50 -2.79 -18.24
CA GLU A 45 1.09 -1.54 -17.77
C GLU A 45 1.00 -0.47 -18.85
N HIS A 46 0.80 0.78 -18.44
CA HIS A 46 1.00 1.91 -19.33
C HIS A 46 2.50 2.21 -19.50
N HIS A 47 2.87 3.06 -20.46
CA HIS A 47 4.27 3.37 -20.78
C HIS A 47 4.77 4.75 -20.30
N ALA A 48 4.07 5.38 -19.35
CA ALA A 48 4.53 6.65 -18.78
C ALA A 48 5.93 6.49 -18.14
N SER A 49 6.84 7.43 -18.41
CA SER A 49 8.18 7.45 -17.84
C SER A 49 8.18 7.80 -16.34
N ARG A 50 7.12 8.46 -15.88
CA ARG A 50 6.89 8.79 -14.47
C ARG A 50 5.41 8.71 -14.10
N VAL A 51 5.15 8.43 -12.83
CA VAL A 51 3.82 8.53 -12.21
C VAL A 51 3.93 9.23 -10.88
N LYS A 52 2.87 9.93 -10.50
CA LYS A 52 2.72 10.45 -9.14
C LYS A 52 1.59 9.69 -8.47
N VAL A 53 1.85 9.14 -7.30
CA VAL A 53 0.89 8.35 -6.54
C VAL A 53 0.79 8.86 -5.12
N GLN A 54 -0.33 8.59 -4.49
CA GLN A 54 -0.55 8.73 -3.06
C GLN A 54 -0.91 7.36 -2.50
N HIS A 55 -0.44 7.02 -1.29
CA HIS A 55 -0.67 5.68 -0.76
C HIS A 55 -0.98 5.66 0.73
N ILE A 56 -1.63 4.56 1.14
CA ILE A 56 -1.92 4.21 2.53
C ILE A 56 -1.38 2.80 2.76
N LEU A 57 -0.34 2.69 3.59
CA LEU A 57 0.14 1.40 4.08
C LEU A 57 -0.67 0.89 5.27
N ILE A 58 -1.32 -0.26 5.12
CA ILE A 58 -1.81 -1.10 6.21
C ILE A 58 -0.75 -2.17 6.51
N ALA A 59 0.19 -1.83 7.40
CA ALA A 59 1.30 -2.69 7.77
C ALA A 59 0.86 -3.88 8.62
N ARG A 60 1.50 -5.04 8.38
CA ARG A 60 1.33 -6.24 9.21
C ARG A 60 2.16 -6.14 10.50
N TYR A 61 3.35 -5.53 10.41
CA TYR A 61 4.34 -5.44 11.49
C TYR A 61 4.88 -4.02 11.60
N MET A 62 4.78 -3.46 12.81
CA MET A 62 5.17 -2.09 13.10
C MET A 62 5.69 -1.99 14.53
N SER A 63 6.57 -1.04 14.80
CA SER A 63 6.98 -0.69 16.17
C SER A 63 6.53 0.71 16.49
N ASP A 64 6.05 0.98 17.70
CA ASP A 64 5.83 2.35 18.12
C ASP A 64 7.15 3.11 18.36
N ALA A 65 7.07 4.41 18.66
CA ALA A 65 8.23 5.26 18.93
C ALA A 65 9.12 4.77 20.09
N ASN A 66 8.61 3.90 20.97
CA ASN A 66 9.36 3.31 22.08
C ASN A 66 9.94 1.92 21.72
N GLY A 67 9.82 1.50 20.45
CA GLY A 67 10.27 0.19 19.98
C GLY A 67 9.33 -0.96 20.34
N LYS A 68 8.15 -0.70 20.89
CA LYS A 68 7.19 -1.76 21.21
C LYS A 68 6.58 -2.30 19.92
N MET A 69 6.84 -3.57 19.65
CA MET A 69 6.28 -4.27 18.51
C MET A 69 4.75 -4.33 18.59
N LYS A 70 4.11 -4.03 17.47
CA LYS A 70 2.70 -4.25 17.18
C LYS A 70 2.60 -5.08 15.90
N MET A 71 1.84 -6.16 15.98
CA MET A 71 1.54 -7.04 14.88
C MET A 71 0.02 -7.11 14.76
N LEU A 72 -0.53 -6.73 13.61
CA LEU A 72 -1.94 -7.03 13.34
C LEU A 72 -2.05 -8.55 13.11
N GLN A 73 -3.19 -9.16 13.36
CA GLN A 73 -3.42 -10.53 12.87
C GLN A 73 -3.76 -10.50 11.37
N PRO A 74 -3.50 -11.57 10.59
CA PRO A 74 -3.64 -11.49 9.14
C PRO A 74 -5.05 -11.10 8.67
N ALA A 75 -6.06 -11.72 9.27
CA ALA A 75 -7.46 -11.40 9.05
C ALA A 75 -7.75 -9.93 9.38
N GLU A 76 -7.29 -9.45 10.54
CA GLU A 76 -7.49 -8.08 11.00
C GLU A 76 -6.85 -7.06 10.04
N ALA A 77 -5.63 -7.34 9.57
CA ALA A 77 -4.93 -6.47 8.63
C ALA A 77 -5.64 -6.44 7.27
N GLU A 78 -6.13 -7.59 6.80
CA GLU A 78 -6.83 -7.68 5.52
C GLU A 78 -8.22 -7.03 5.57
N GLU A 79 -8.97 -7.23 6.65
CA GLU A 79 -10.25 -6.57 6.88
C GLU A 79 -10.09 -5.05 6.99
N LEU A 80 -9.05 -4.60 7.68
CA LEU A 80 -8.72 -3.17 7.75
C LEU A 80 -8.33 -2.63 6.37
N ALA A 81 -7.54 -3.37 5.59
CA ALA A 81 -7.18 -3.00 4.23
C ALA A 81 -8.42 -2.90 3.33
N ALA A 82 -9.33 -3.88 3.38
CA ALA A 82 -10.57 -3.88 2.60
C ALA A 82 -11.47 -2.70 2.96
N LYS A 83 -11.62 -2.41 4.26
CA LYS A 83 -12.35 -1.23 4.72
C LYS A 83 -11.74 0.07 4.20
N VAL A 84 -10.42 0.23 4.32
CA VAL A 84 -9.74 1.45 3.90
C VAL A 84 -9.73 1.60 2.38
N TYR A 85 -9.63 0.49 1.64
CA TYR A 85 -9.72 0.46 0.19
C TYR A 85 -11.08 0.96 -0.31
N GLU A 86 -12.18 0.50 0.29
CA GLU A 86 -13.52 0.97 -0.06
C GLU A 86 -13.72 2.45 0.28
N LEU A 87 -13.24 2.92 1.44
CA LEU A 87 -13.25 4.35 1.77
C LEU A 87 -12.43 5.17 0.76
N ALA A 88 -11.28 4.65 0.34
CA ALA A 88 -10.39 5.32 -0.60
C ALA A 88 -11.00 5.44 -2.00
N LYS A 89 -11.75 4.43 -2.48
CA LYS A 89 -12.50 4.48 -3.74
C LYS A 89 -13.60 5.56 -3.73
N GLN A 90 -14.16 5.84 -2.56
CA GLN A 90 -15.20 6.85 -2.34
C GLN A 90 -14.63 8.24 -2.03
N ALA A 91 -13.31 8.36 -1.80
CA ALA A 91 -12.67 9.61 -1.44
C ALA A 91 -12.57 10.54 -2.66
N ASP A 92 -13.41 11.57 -2.66
CA ASP A 92 -13.42 12.60 -3.70
C ASP A 92 -12.38 13.69 -3.43
N GLY A 93 -11.63 14.05 -4.47
CA GLY A 93 -10.55 15.03 -4.37
C GLY A 93 -9.31 14.56 -3.60
N LYS A 94 -8.43 15.52 -3.31
CA LYS A 94 -7.16 15.30 -2.61
C LYS A 94 -7.34 15.25 -1.10
N GLU A 95 -8.08 16.21 -0.55
CA GLU A 95 -8.27 16.39 0.90
C GLU A 95 -8.90 15.16 1.56
N ALA A 96 -9.92 14.56 0.92
CA ALA A 96 -10.53 13.34 1.45
C ALA A 96 -9.56 12.16 1.51
N PHE A 97 -8.64 12.05 0.53
CA PHE A 97 -7.62 11.00 0.56
C PHE A 97 -6.51 11.33 1.56
N ASP A 98 -6.08 12.59 1.67
CA ASP A 98 -5.12 13.06 2.67
C ASP A 98 -5.59 12.68 4.10
N ASP A 99 -6.87 12.87 4.41
CA ASP A 99 -7.47 12.50 5.69
C ASP A 99 -7.39 11.00 5.95
N LEU A 100 -7.63 10.17 4.93
CA LEU A 100 -7.48 8.72 5.03
C LEU A 100 -6.02 8.33 5.26
N VAL A 101 -5.05 8.96 4.57
CA VAL A 101 -3.62 8.72 4.80
C VAL A 101 -3.27 9.04 6.25
N ARG A 102 -3.57 10.25 6.74
CA ARG A 102 -3.26 10.68 8.11
C ARG A 102 -3.84 9.72 9.16
N LYS A 103 -5.08 9.26 8.93
CA LYS A 103 -5.83 8.41 9.85
C LYS A 103 -5.35 6.97 9.86
N TYR A 104 -5.12 6.38 8.69
CA TYR A 104 -4.97 4.93 8.56
C TYR A 104 -3.55 4.48 8.22
N THR A 105 -2.70 5.33 7.64
CA THR A 105 -1.37 4.86 7.25
C THR A 105 -0.49 4.57 8.47
N TYR A 106 0.20 3.44 8.37
CA TYR A 106 1.30 3.06 9.24
C TYR A 106 2.68 3.43 8.67
N ASP A 107 2.73 4.01 7.46
CA ASP A 107 3.95 4.58 6.91
C ASP A 107 4.26 5.96 7.55
N ASP A 108 5.53 6.37 7.53
CA ASP A 108 6.00 7.64 8.09
C ASP A 108 5.77 8.83 7.13
N SER A 109 4.59 8.87 6.53
CA SER A 109 4.30 9.80 5.43
C SER A 109 3.16 10.76 5.79
N LYS A 110 3.17 11.35 7.00
CA LYS A 110 2.09 12.23 7.52
C LYS A 110 2.36 13.75 7.41
N GLY A 111 3.30 14.18 6.57
CA GLY A 111 3.64 15.60 6.34
C GLY A 111 2.56 16.41 5.62
N ASP A 112 2.94 17.54 5.01
CA ASP A 112 2.02 18.44 4.31
C ASP A 112 1.39 17.79 3.06
N THR A 113 2.13 16.91 2.37
CA THR A 113 1.65 16.06 1.26
C THR A 113 1.72 14.59 1.68
N PRO A 114 0.75 14.10 2.46
CA PRO A 114 0.90 12.83 3.14
C PRO A 114 0.84 11.66 2.14
N GLY A 115 1.77 10.72 2.23
CA GLY A 115 1.78 9.49 1.44
C GLY A 115 2.07 9.67 -0.05
N GLU A 116 2.48 10.85 -0.52
CA GLU A 116 2.77 11.12 -1.93
C GLU A 116 4.18 10.66 -2.34
N TYR A 117 4.26 9.97 -3.49
CA TYR A 117 5.51 9.58 -4.13
C TYR A 117 5.50 9.95 -5.62
N LEU A 118 6.60 10.55 -6.08
CA LEU A 118 6.89 10.73 -7.49
C LEU A 118 7.88 9.64 -7.91
N ILE A 119 7.44 8.77 -8.83
CA ILE A 119 8.15 7.55 -9.20
C ILE A 119 8.51 7.61 -10.66
N VAL A 120 9.77 7.30 -10.98
CA VAL A 120 10.28 7.22 -12.34
C VAL A 120 10.53 5.76 -12.73
N ALA A 121 10.28 5.44 -14.00
CA ALA A 121 10.49 4.09 -14.53
C ALA A 121 11.99 3.75 -14.56
N ASP A 122 12.81 4.70 -15.01
CA ASP A 122 14.24 4.53 -15.19
C ASP A 122 15.03 5.04 -13.98
N GLU A 123 16.04 4.27 -13.58
CA GLU A 123 16.84 4.55 -12.38
C GLU A 123 17.74 5.77 -12.55
N GLU A 124 18.15 6.07 -13.78
CA GLU A 124 18.97 7.23 -14.14
C GLU A 124 18.21 8.55 -13.93
N ASP A 125 16.88 8.53 -14.02
CA ASP A 125 16.02 9.70 -13.83
C ASP A 125 15.68 9.96 -12.34
N ALA A 126 16.12 9.08 -11.43
CA ALA A 126 15.75 9.13 -10.02
C ALA A 126 16.55 10.17 -9.23
N LEU A 127 16.19 11.44 -9.41
CA LEU A 127 16.73 12.56 -8.65
C LEU A 127 15.73 13.05 -7.59
N PRO A 128 16.15 13.32 -6.33
CA PRO A 128 15.24 13.82 -5.30
C PRO A 128 14.39 15.00 -5.78
N PRO A 129 13.07 15.02 -5.49
CA PRO A 129 12.33 14.09 -4.63
C PRO A 129 11.86 12.79 -5.32
N GLN A 130 12.21 12.57 -6.60
CA GLN A 130 11.83 11.40 -7.38
C GLN A 130 12.58 10.16 -6.93
N ARG A 131 11.92 9.01 -6.98
CA ARG A 131 12.52 7.71 -6.64
C ARG A 131 12.32 6.73 -7.79
N ALA A 132 13.34 5.92 -8.06
CA ALA A 132 13.24 4.85 -9.06
C ALA A 132 12.18 3.84 -8.66
N ARG A 133 11.43 3.29 -9.62
CA ARG A 133 10.47 2.20 -9.40
C ARG A 133 11.08 1.02 -8.63
N LYS A 134 12.34 0.69 -8.90
CA LYS A 134 13.11 -0.36 -8.20
C LYS A 134 13.34 -0.08 -6.70
N GLY A 135 13.20 1.17 -6.27
CA GLY A 135 13.32 1.57 -4.86
C GLY A 135 12.08 1.24 -4.01
N PHE A 136 11.01 0.72 -4.64
CA PHE A 136 9.78 0.29 -3.97
C PHE A 136 9.64 -1.24 -4.01
N VAL A 137 8.77 -1.77 -3.16
CA VAL A 137 8.39 -3.20 -3.25
C VAL A 137 7.72 -3.46 -4.60
N ARG A 138 7.98 -4.63 -5.18
CA ARG A 138 7.60 -4.94 -6.57
C ARG A 138 6.11 -4.70 -6.85
N SER A 139 5.24 -5.22 -5.97
CA SER A 139 3.78 -5.08 -6.17
C SER A 139 3.33 -3.61 -6.18
N PHE A 140 4.01 -2.73 -5.44
CA PHE A 140 3.70 -1.31 -5.41
C PHE A 140 3.94 -0.66 -6.77
N GLY A 141 5.11 -0.91 -7.37
CA GLY A 141 5.45 -0.42 -8.70
C GLY A 141 4.54 -1.01 -9.79
N ASP A 142 4.21 -2.30 -9.68
CA ASP A 142 3.32 -2.99 -10.61
C ASP A 142 1.90 -2.42 -10.61
N VAL A 143 1.38 -2.06 -9.43
CA VAL A 143 0.08 -1.37 -9.30
C VAL A 143 0.14 0.06 -9.85
N ALA A 144 1.16 0.83 -9.48
CA ALA A 144 1.29 2.22 -9.88
C ALA A 144 1.25 2.43 -11.41
N TRP A 145 1.84 1.49 -12.18
CA TRP A 145 1.85 1.53 -13.66
C TRP A 145 0.61 0.92 -14.34
N ARG A 146 -0.34 0.36 -13.58
CA ARG A 146 -1.60 -0.19 -14.10
C ARG A 146 -2.80 0.70 -13.81
N LEU A 147 -2.63 1.68 -12.93
CA LEU A 147 -3.68 2.63 -12.56
C LEU A 147 -3.82 3.73 -13.62
N LYS A 148 -5.08 4.12 -13.88
CA LYS A 148 -5.39 5.38 -14.56
C LYS A 148 -5.27 6.54 -13.58
N VAL A 149 -5.07 7.76 -14.09
CA VAL A 149 -5.09 8.96 -13.24
C VAL A 149 -6.44 9.07 -12.54
N GLY A 150 -6.42 9.31 -11.23
CA GLY A 150 -7.59 9.34 -10.34
C GLY A 150 -8.02 7.97 -9.81
N GLU A 151 -7.50 6.87 -10.36
CA GLU A 151 -7.90 5.52 -9.96
C GLU A 151 -7.22 5.08 -8.66
N VAL A 152 -7.95 4.30 -7.85
CA VAL A 152 -7.46 3.66 -6.63
C VAL A 152 -7.33 2.16 -6.85
N GLY A 153 -6.14 1.64 -6.61
CA GLY A 153 -5.83 0.20 -6.59
C GLY A 153 -5.24 -0.23 -5.28
N ILE A 154 -4.95 -1.52 -5.18
CA ILE A 154 -4.31 -2.08 -4.00
C ILE A 154 -3.23 -3.09 -4.41
N ALA A 155 -2.04 -2.96 -3.81
CA ALA A 155 -1.05 -4.02 -3.79
C ALA A 155 -1.30 -4.90 -2.57
N MET A 156 -1.73 -6.13 -2.83
CA MET A 156 -1.99 -7.13 -1.79
C MET A 156 -0.71 -7.49 -1.06
N TYR A 157 -0.83 -7.82 0.22
CA TYR A 157 0.27 -8.39 0.99
C TYR A 157 0.79 -9.66 0.30
N ASP A 158 2.10 -9.69 0.08
CA ASP A 158 2.82 -10.83 -0.45
C ASP A 158 4.18 -10.83 0.23
N SER A 159 4.55 -11.94 0.84
CA SER A 159 5.75 -12.02 1.66
C SER A 159 7.05 -11.80 0.90
N ALA A 160 7.05 -11.97 -0.43
CA ALA A 160 8.20 -11.74 -1.29
C ALA A 160 8.11 -10.38 -2.03
N LYS A 161 6.92 -9.99 -2.46
CA LYS A 161 6.71 -8.86 -3.39
C LYS A 161 6.12 -7.61 -2.74
N SER A 162 5.55 -7.72 -1.53
CA SER A 162 4.90 -6.65 -0.76
C SER A 162 4.91 -6.98 0.74
N ASN A 163 6.10 -7.10 1.31
CA ASN A 163 6.33 -7.70 2.64
C ASN A 163 6.06 -6.76 3.83
N TYR A 164 5.69 -5.51 3.58
CA TYR A 164 5.32 -4.57 4.63
C TYR A 164 3.84 -4.69 5.02
N GLY A 165 2.99 -5.04 4.06
CA GLY A 165 1.54 -5.16 4.26
C GLY A 165 0.77 -4.87 2.97
N TYR A 166 -0.42 -4.30 3.12
CA TYR A 166 -1.31 -3.92 2.03
C TYR A 166 -1.09 -2.44 1.72
N HIS A 167 -0.88 -2.11 0.44
CA HIS A 167 -0.70 -0.73 0.00
C HIS A 167 -1.91 -0.32 -0.83
N ILE A 168 -2.76 0.56 -0.31
CA ILE A 168 -3.82 1.21 -1.07
C ILE A 168 -3.19 2.39 -1.80
N ILE A 169 -3.34 2.47 -3.13
CA ILE A 169 -2.59 3.40 -3.98
C ILE A 169 -3.57 4.15 -4.87
N LYS A 170 -3.57 5.47 -4.80
CA LYS A 170 -4.26 6.37 -5.74
C LYS A 170 -3.24 6.94 -6.70
N ARG A 171 -3.47 6.82 -8.00
CA ARG A 171 -2.66 7.55 -8.98
C ARG A 171 -3.19 8.97 -9.12
N ILE A 172 -2.32 9.95 -8.94
CA ILE A 172 -2.66 11.37 -9.04
C ILE A 172 -2.13 12.02 -10.32
N GLU A 173 -1.03 11.49 -10.91
CA GLU A 173 -0.50 11.86 -12.24
C GLU A 173 0.09 10.65 -12.97
#